data_AF-A0A8J7MHZ4-F1
#
_entry.id   AF-A0A8J7MHZ4-F1
#
_cell.length_a   1.000
_cell.length_b   1.000
_cell.length_c   1.000
_cell.angle_alpha   90.00
_cell.angle_beta   90.00
_cell.angle_gamma   90.00
#
_symmetry.space_group_name_H-M   'P 1'
#
loop_
_entity.id
_entity.type
_entity.pdbx_description
1 polymer ?
#
loop_
_entity_poly.entity_id
_entity_poly.type
_entity_poly.pdbx_seq_one_letter_code
_entity_poly.pdbx_strand_id
1 'polypeptide(L)'
;MSQNKQQKATFGGFDFSNIKGDLLGGLTGAIIALPMGLAFGIQSGLGAESGLYTAIILAIIAALVGGTKTLLSDPTGPMTVVAATIVSGALVAVNDDLTMAMPIIMATFVLSGIFQIIFGFLGIAKLVKFMPYPVISGFMGGIGVIIIILQLFPLLGHASPRGMLNILENLGAPLTNINHSAFLLGGGTITLIYLLPLIHKKIPSILISLIGVTVISVLFSMEVPRIGVIPTGIPPFQIGTLLRLEM
;
A
#
# COMPACT_ATOMS: atom_id res chain seq x y z
N MET A 1 -0.13 41.52 11.82
CA MET A 1 -0.61 41.61 13.23
C MET A 1 -1.61 40.47 13.40
N SER A 2 -1.39 39.35 14.08
CA SER A 2 -0.70 39.04 15.34
C SER A 2 -0.25 37.58 15.30
N GLN A 3 1.05 37.33 15.12
CA GLN A 3 1.64 35.98 15.24
C GLN A 3 2.75 36.00 16.29
N ASN A 4 2.41 36.48 17.49
CA ASN A 4 3.34 36.49 18.60
C ASN A 4 2.60 36.04 19.87
N LYS A 5 2.44 34.71 20.04
CA LYS A 5 2.21 34.07 21.33
C LYS A 5 2.37 32.56 21.21
N GLN A 6 3.26 32.03 22.05
CA GLN A 6 3.53 30.62 22.34
C GLN A 6 4.56 29.94 21.43
N GLN A 7 5.82 30.34 21.60
CA GLN A 7 6.95 29.43 21.48
C GLN A 7 6.75 28.32 22.54
N LYS A 8 6.09 27.23 22.15
CA LYS A 8 5.86 26.07 23.02
C LYS A 8 7.17 25.31 23.18
N ALA A 9 7.45 24.87 24.41
CA ALA A 9 8.66 24.14 24.76
C ALA A 9 8.75 22.84 23.96
N THR A 10 9.56 22.84 22.90
CA THR A 10 9.92 21.65 22.14
C THR A 10 11.11 20.99 22.83
N PHE A 11 10.92 19.80 23.40
CA PHE A 11 12.01 18.99 23.92
C PHE A 11 12.43 18.02 22.81
N GLY A 12 13.64 18.17 22.27
CA GLY A 12 14.13 17.31 21.18
C GLY A 12 13.32 17.37 19.88
N GLY A 13 12.59 18.46 19.62
CA GLY A 13 11.74 18.63 18.41
C GLY A 13 10.29 18.17 18.57
N PHE A 14 9.93 17.50 19.67
CA PHE A 14 8.57 17.06 19.96
C PHE A 14 7.77 18.12 20.74
N ASP A 15 6.54 18.39 20.31
CA ASP A 15 5.59 19.28 20.98
C ASP A 15 4.55 18.44 21.73
N PHE A 16 4.64 18.43 23.06
CA PHE A 16 3.74 17.66 23.93
C PHE A 16 2.43 18.38 24.26
N SER A 17 2.18 19.55 23.67
CA SER A 17 0.96 20.31 23.97
C SER A 17 -0.31 19.70 23.38
N ASN A 18 -0.20 18.78 22.41
CA ASN A 18 -1.33 18.21 21.69
C ASN A 18 -1.42 16.67 21.80
N ILE A 19 -0.90 16.06 22.88
CA ILE A 19 -0.86 14.59 23.04
C ILE A 19 -2.20 13.91 22.74
N LYS A 20 -3.33 14.48 23.18
CA LYS A 20 -4.66 13.91 22.90
C LYS A 20 -4.99 13.93 21.40
N GLY A 21 -4.70 15.03 20.72
CA GLY A 21 -4.91 15.16 19.28
C GLY A 21 -3.98 14.25 18.49
N ASP A 22 -2.72 14.17 18.88
CA ASP A 22 -1.70 13.35 18.21
C ASP A 22 -1.99 11.86 18.38
N LEU A 23 -2.43 11.44 19.57
CA LEU A 23 -2.84 10.06 19.83
C LEU A 23 -4.09 9.67 19.04
N LEU A 24 -5.13 10.51 19.05
CA LEU A 24 -6.36 10.24 18.30
C LEU A 24 -6.12 10.27 16.78
N GLY A 25 -5.29 11.20 16.31
CA GLY A 25 -4.89 11.31 14.91
C GLY A 25 -4.08 10.10 14.46
N GLY A 26 -3.08 9.70 15.25
CA GLY A 26 -2.27 8.51 14.98
C GLY A 26 -3.10 7.22 14.98
N LEU A 27 -4.01 7.05 15.94
CA LEU A 27 -4.92 5.90 15.99
C LEU A 27 -5.85 5.86 14.76
N THR A 28 -6.42 7.00 14.39
CA THR A 28 -7.28 7.10 13.19
C THR A 28 -6.49 6.79 11.92
N GLY A 29 -5.26 7.31 11.82
CA GLY A 29 -4.34 7.02 10.72
C GLY A 29 -4.01 5.53 10.62
N ALA A 30 -3.68 4.89 11.74
CA ALA A 30 -3.38 3.46 11.80
C ALA A 30 -4.58 2.60 11.35
N ILE A 31 -5.79 2.98 11.76
CA ILE A 31 -7.03 2.31 11.36
C ILE A 31 -7.23 2.37 9.82
N ILE A 32 -6.92 3.51 9.20
CA ILE A 32 -7.05 3.70 7.74
C ILE A 32 -5.92 2.99 6.99
N ALA A 33 -4.70 3.03 7.53
CA ALA A 33 -3.52 2.44 6.90
C ALA A 33 -3.56 0.91 6.86
N LEU A 34 -4.19 0.25 7.83
CA LEU A 34 -4.21 -1.21 7.93
C LEU A 34 -4.84 -1.88 6.69
N PRO A 35 -6.09 -1.57 6.27
CA PRO A 35 -6.66 -2.14 5.05
C PRO A 35 -5.85 -1.82 3.79
N MET A 36 -5.33 -0.60 3.71
CA MET A 36 -4.56 -0.13 2.54
C MET A 36 -3.23 -0.87 2.41
N GLY A 37 -2.51 -1.06 3.52
CA GLY A 37 -1.26 -1.83 3.55
C GLY A 37 -1.45 -3.27 3.09
N LEU A 38 -2.52 -3.94 3.55
CA LEU A 38 -2.84 -5.30 3.11
C LEU A 38 -3.13 -5.37 1.61
N ALA A 39 -3.99 -4.48 1.10
CA ALA A 39 -4.37 -4.43 -0.30
C ALA A 39 -3.16 -4.15 -1.20
N PHE A 40 -2.34 -3.18 -0.83
CA PHE A 40 -1.15 -2.82 -1.58
C PHE A 40 -0.04 -3.87 -1.52
N GLY A 41 0.12 -4.60 -0.41
CA GLY A 41 1.04 -5.73 -0.35
C GLY A 41 0.65 -6.86 -1.30
N ILE A 42 -0.64 -7.15 -1.44
CA ILE A 42 -1.12 -8.14 -2.42
C ILE A 42 -0.90 -7.63 -3.84
N GLN A 43 -1.22 -6.37 -4.10
CA GLN A 43 -1.10 -5.77 -5.42
C GLN A 43 0.35 -5.64 -5.89
N SER A 44 1.33 -5.50 -4.98
CA SER A 44 2.76 -5.53 -5.34
C SER A 44 3.26 -6.91 -5.77
N GLY A 45 2.48 -7.98 -5.52
CA GLY A 45 2.87 -9.36 -5.79
C GLY A 45 3.72 -10.02 -4.70
N LEU A 46 4.07 -9.30 -3.62
CA LEU A 46 4.84 -9.82 -2.49
C LEU A 46 3.96 -10.34 -1.34
N GLY A 47 2.65 -10.12 -1.40
CA GLY A 47 1.67 -10.62 -0.44
C GLY A 47 1.32 -9.61 0.66
N ALA A 48 0.20 -9.85 1.34
CA ALA A 48 -0.40 -8.93 2.31
C ALA A 48 0.56 -8.60 3.48
N GLU A 49 1.35 -9.58 3.91
CA GLU A 49 2.38 -9.45 4.93
C GLU A 49 3.37 -8.33 4.61
N SER A 50 3.90 -8.32 3.39
CA SER A 50 4.90 -7.34 2.97
C SER A 50 4.38 -5.91 3.04
N GLY A 51 3.11 -5.69 2.67
CA GLY A 51 2.49 -4.37 2.72
C GLY A 51 2.17 -3.92 4.14
N LEU A 52 1.76 -4.85 5.02
CA LEU A 52 1.53 -4.56 6.44
C LEU A 52 2.82 -4.16 7.15
N TYR A 53 3.90 -4.94 6.99
CA TYR A 53 5.20 -4.58 7.58
C TYR A 53 5.75 -3.28 7.00
N THR A 54 5.59 -3.06 5.69
CA THR A 54 5.96 -1.79 5.07
C THR A 54 5.22 -0.62 5.71
N ALA A 55 3.89 -0.72 5.89
CA ALA A 55 3.10 0.34 6.50
C ALA A 55 3.54 0.66 7.93
N ILE A 56 3.86 -0.37 8.74
CA ILE A 56 4.31 -0.19 10.13
C ILE A 56 5.70 0.44 10.18
N ILE A 57 6.68 -0.16 9.49
CA ILE A 57 8.08 0.25 9.57
C ILE A 57 8.26 1.64 8.93
N LEU A 58 7.64 1.88 7.78
CA LEU A 58 7.72 3.17 7.09
C LEU A 58 7.10 4.29 7.93
N ALA A 59 5.94 4.06 8.56
CA ALA A 59 5.32 5.06 9.42
C ALA A 59 6.21 5.43 10.61
N ILE A 60 6.85 4.44 11.25
CA ILE A 60 7.76 4.68 12.39
C ILE A 60 9.00 5.47 11.92
N ILE A 61 9.67 5.02 10.86
CA ILE A 61 10.90 5.67 10.38
C ILE A 61 10.60 7.09 9.89
N ALA A 62 9.52 7.27 9.12
CA ALA A 62 9.13 8.57 8.61
C ALA A 62 8.66 9.53 9.71
N ALA A 63 8.02 9.04 10.77
CA ALA A 63 7.67 9.88 11.92
C ALA A 63 8.89 10.36 12.71
N LEU A 64 9.96 9.56 12.78
CA LEU A 64 11.20 9.90 13.50
C LEU A 64 12.12 10.82 12.70
N VAL A 65 12.24 10.59 11.39
CA VAL A 65 13.23 11.26 10.51
C VAL A 65 12.58 12.33 9.62
N GLY A 66 11.25 12.30 9.47
CA GLY A 66 10.52 13.17 8.56
C GLY A 66 10.49 14.63 8.96
N GLY A 67 10.43 15.51 7.96
CA GLY A 67 10.37 16.97 8.16
C GLY A 67 8.96 17.54 8.35
N THR A 68 7.90 16.72 8.29
CA THR A 68 6.50 17.17 8.30
C THR A 68 5.72 16.54 9.45
N LYS A 69 5.22 17.37 10.37
CA LYS A 69 4.62 16.94 11.65
C LYS A 69 3.34 16.10 11.53
N THR A 70 2.58 16.25 10.45
CA THR A 70 1.26 15.62 10.29
C THR A 70 1.21 14.64 9.12
N LEU A 71 2.35 14.33 8.50
CA LEU A 71 2.40 13.45 7.35
C LEU A 71 2.38 11.99 7.80
N LEU A 72 1.32 11.26 7.43
CA LEU A 72 1.30 9.81 7.55
C LEU A 72 2.01 9.22 6.32
N SER A 73 2.99 8.37 6.55
CA SER A 73 3.73 7.68 5.48
C SER A 73 3.39 6.20 5.48
N ASP A 74 2.89 5.72 4.36
CA ASP A 74 2.39 4.36 4.13
C ASP A 74 2.66 3.96 2.68
N PRO A 75 2.61 2.66 2.32
CA PRO A 75 2.65 2.27 0.92
C PRO A 75 1.51 2.93 0.15
N THR A 76 1.82 3.56 -0.98
CA THR A 76 0.83 4.28 -1.80
C THR A 76 0.59 3.56 -3.12
N GLY A 77 -0.57 3.77 -3.74
CA GLY A 77 -0.91 3.18 -5.05
C GLY A 77 0.20 3.33 -6.12
N PRO A 78 0.76 4.52 -6.34
CA PRO A 78 1.89 4.70 -7.26
C PRO A 78 3.10 3.82 -6.92
N MET A 79 3.50 3.79 -5.65
CA MET A 79 4.64 3.00 -5.19
C MET A 79 4.37 1.50 -5.37
N THR A 80 3.15 1.05 -5.11
CA THR A 80 2.71 -0.33 -5.26
C THR A 80 2.70 -0.79 -6.72
N VAL A 81 2.24 0.06 -7.64
CA VAL A 81 2.28 -0.25 -9.07
C VAL A 81 3.73 -0.41 -9.55
N VAL A 82 4.63 0.48 -9.13
CA VAL A 82 6.07 0.36 -9.45
C VAL A 82 6.70 -0.86 -8.77
N ALA A 83 6.30 -1.18 -7.54
CA ALA A 83 6.73 -2.40 -6.86
C ALA A 83 6.30 -3.64 -7.65
N ALA A 84 5.06 -3.69 -8.13
CA ALA A 84 4.55 -4.79 -8.94
C ALA A 84 5.34 -4.98 -10.24
N THR A 85 5.76 -3.89 -10.89
CA THR A 85 6.59 -4.00 -12.11
C THR A 85 8.00 -4.49 -11.80
N ILE A 86 8.62 -4.04 -10.71
CA ILE A 86 9.93 -4.51 -10.26
C ILE A 86 9.87 -6.00 -9.90
N VAL A 87 8.87 -6.40 -9.12
CA VAL A 87 8.66 -7.80 -8.70
C VAL A 87 8.44 -8.68 -9.93
N SER A 88 7.53 -8.27 -10.82
CA SER A 88 7.28 -9.02 -12.07
C SER A 88 8.53 -9.13 -12.94
N GLY A 89 9.30 -8.06 -13.10
CA GLY A 89 10.53 -8.07 -13.90
C GLY A 89 11.62 -8.94 -13.28
N ALA A 90 11.79 -8.89 -11.96
CA ALA A 90 12.75 -9.72 -11.24
C ALA A 90 12.41 -11.21 -11.37
N LEU A 91 11.14 -11.59 -11.26
CA LEU A 91 10.73 -12.99 -11.41
C LEU A 91 10.93 -13.51 -12.83
N VAL A 92 10.62 -12.71 -13.86
CA VAL A 92 10.91 -13.08 -15.26
C VAL A 92 12.40 -13.32 -15.48
N ALA A 93 13.27 -12.52 -14.86
CA ALA A 93 14.72 -12.67 -14.99
C ALA A 93 15.26 -13.98 -14.36
N VAL A 94 14.53 -14.60 -13.43
CA VAL A 94 14.96 -15.80 -12.70
C VAL A 94 13.98 -16.98 -12.86
N ASN A 95 13.24 -17.02 -13.97
CA ASN A 95 12.30 -18.11 -14.30
C ASN A 95 11.22 -18.35 -13.23
N ASP A 96 10.59 -17.28 -12.75
CA ASP A 96 9.49 -17.27 -11.77
C ASP A 96 9.82 -17.82 -10.37
N ASP A 97 11.11 -18.02 -10.04
CA ASP A 97 11.53 -18.38 -8.69
C ASP A 97 11.62 -17.14 -7.78
N LEU A 98 10.66 -17.00 -6.87
CA LEU A 98 10.63 -15.91 -5.91
C LEU A 98 11.89 -15.87 -5.04
N THR A 99 12.45 -17.03 -4.66
CA THR A 99 13.64 -17.10 -3.80
C THR A 99 14.85 -16.46 -4.47
N MET A 100 14.99 -16.67 -5.77
CA MET A 100 16.06 -16.09 -6.60
C MET A 100 15.78 -14.63 -6.97
N ALA A 101 14.51 -14.22 -7.01
CA ALA A 101 14.12 -12.83 -7.30
C ALA A 101 14.27 -11.90 -6.09
N MET A 102 14.13 -12.43 -4.87
CA MET A 102 14.18 -11.64 -3.62
C MET A 102 15.45 -10.79 -3.48
N PRO A 103 16.69 -11.27 -3.74
CA PRO A 103 17.89 -10.45 -3.72
C PRO A 103 17.78 -9.21 -4.61
N ILE A 104 17.32 -9.38 -5.86
CA ILE A 104 17.16 -8.29 -6.85
C ILE A 104 16.12 -7.27 -6.38
N ILE A 105 14.96 -7.77 -5.89
CA ILE A 105 13.87 -6.92 -5.40
C ILE A 105 14.33 -6.11 -4.19
N MET A 106 14.96 -6.76 -3.21
CA MET A 106 15.46 -6.10 -2.00
C MET A 106 16.56 -5.09 -2.33
N ALA A 107 17.51 -5.44 -3.19
CA ALA A 107 18.57 -4.54 -3.61
C ALA A 107 18.00 -3.29 -4.31
N THR A 108 16.99 -3.46 -5.16
CA THR A 108 16.31 -2.34 -5.84
C THR A 108 15.67 -1.38 -4.84
N PHE A 109 14.96 -1.89 -3.83
CA PHE A 109 14.33 -1.03 -2.81
C PHE A 109 15.35 -0.36 -1.88
N VAL A 110 16.42 -1.07 -1.50
CA VAL A 110 17.52 -0.50 -0.70
C VAL A 110 18.21 0.62 -1.48
N LEU A 111 18.54 0.40 -2.75
CA LEU A 111 19.14 1.41 -3.63
C LEU A 111 18.20 2.60 -3.82
N SER A 112 16.89 2.37 -3.98
CA SER A 112 15.89 3.44 -4.04
C SER A 112 15.93 4.31 -2.78
N GLY A 113 15.97 3.70 -1.59
CA GLY A 113 16.10 4.42 -0.32
C GLY A 113 17.40 5.22 -0.20
N ILE A 114 18.53 4.64 -0.63
CA ILE A 114 19.83 5.33 -0.68
C ILE A 114 19.75 6.55 -1.60
N PHE A 115 19.18 6.39 -2.81
CA PHE A 115 18.99 7.51 -3.73
C PHE A 115 18.07 8.59 -3.16
N GLN A 116 16.99 8.22 -2.45
CA GLN A 116 16.13 9.19 -1.78
C GLN A 116 16.89 10.02 -0.74
N ILE A 117 17.77 9.39 0.05
CA ILE A 117 18.62 10.08 1.03
C ILE A 117 19.60 11.04 0.31
N ILE A 118 20.28 10.55 -0.73
CA ILE A 118 21.21 11.37 -1.53
C ILE A 118 20.50 12.57 -2.14
N PHE A 119 19.33 12.37 -2.76
CA PHE A 119 18.52 13.44 -3.35
C PHE A 119 17.98 14.43 -2.31
N GLY A 120 17.73 13.96 -1.09
CA GLY A 120 17.43 14.81 0.07
C GLY A 120 18.58 15.77 0.39
N PHE A 121 19.81 15.24 0.50
CA PHE A 121 21.00 16.06 0.77
C PHE A 121 21.36 17.02 -0.38
N LEU A 122 21.22 16.56 -1.63
CA LEU A 122 21.47 17.39 -2.81
C LEU A 122 20.39 18.47 -3.02
N GLY A 123 19.29 18.43 -2.27
CA GLY A 123 18.19 19.38 -2.40
C GLY A 123 17.37 19.20 -3.68
N ILE A 124 17.54 18.10 -4.40
CA ILE A 124 16.76 17.75 -5.61
C ILE A 124 15.28 17.63 -5.28
N ALA A 125 14.93 17.21 -4.05
CA ALA A 125 13.55 17.19 -3.57
C ALA A 125 12.84 18.55 -3.71
N LYS A 126 13.58 19.68 -3.70
CA LYS A 126 13.00 21.02 -3.92
C LYS A 126 12.54 21.23 -5.36
N LEU A 127 13.04 20.44 -6.32
CA LEU A 127 12.66 20.53 -7.73
C LEU A 127 11.32 19.86 -8.02
N VAL A 128 10.90 18.92 -7.18
CA VAL A 128 9.59 18.23 -7.27
C VAL A 128 8.43 19.23 -7.30
N LYS A 129 8.58 20.39 -6.63
CA LYS A 129 7.58 21.47 -6.63
C LYS A 129 7.33 22.12 -8.00
N PHE A 130 8.24 21.96 -8.94
CA PHE A 130 8.14 22.53 -10.29
C PHE A 130 7.46 21.60 -11.30
N MET A 131 7.06 20.39 -10.88
CA MET A 131 6.30 19.51 -11.76
C MET A 131 4.94 20.14 -12.12
N PRO A 132 4.62 20.30 -13.41
CA PRO A 132 3.34 20.88 -13.82
C PRO A 132 2.17 20.03 -13.32
N TYR A 133 1.09 20.70 -12.91
CA TYR A 133 -0.15 20.04 -12.49
C TYR A 133 -0.67 19.00 -13.52
N PRO A 134 -0.66 19.26 -14.85
CA PRO A 134 -1.09 18.25 -15.83
C PRO A 134 -0.29 16.94 -15.79
N VAL A 135 1.00 17.00 -15.45
CA VAL A 135 1.86 15.80 -15.35
C VAL A 135 1.46 14.98 -14.13
N ILE A 136 1.28 15.63 -12.98
CA ILE A 136 0.88 14.96 -11.73
C ILE A 136 -0.52 14.35 -11.90
N SER A 137 -1.46 15.13 -12.44
CA SER A 137 -2.82 14.66 -12.69
C SER A 137 -2.87 13.50 -13.68
N GLY A 138 -2.10 13.56 -14.77
CA GLY A 138 -2.02 12.50 -15.77
C GLY A 138 -1.40 11.22 -15.20
N PHE A 139 -0.32 11.35 -14.42
CA PHE A 139 0.32 10.22 -13.75
C PHE A 139 -0.61 9.54 -12.73
N MET A 140 -1.27 10.32 -11.86
CA MET A 140 -2.23 9.78 -10.89
C MET A 140 -3.44 9.13 -11.57
N GLY A 141 -3.96 9.74 -12.65
CA GLY A 141 -5.03 9.16 -13.45
C GLY A 141 -4.63 7.82 -14.09
N GLY A 142 -3.43 7.75 -14.67
CA GLY A 142 -2.88 6.52 -15.25
C GLY A 142 -2.73 5.40 -14.21
N ILE A 143 -2.19 5.71 -13.04
CA ILE A 143 -2.10 4.74 -11.93
C ILE A 143 -3.48 4.27 -11.47
N GLY A 144 -4.47 5.17 -11.41
CA GLY A 144 -5.85 4.80 -11.10
C GLY A 144 -6.41 3.77 -12.08
N VAL A 145 -6.19 3.97 -13.39
CA VAL A 145 -6.57 3.00 -14.43
C VAL A 145 -5.85 1.67 -14.25
N ILE A 146 -4.54 1.68 -14.00
CA ILE A 146 -3.76 0.47 -13.75
C ILE A 146 -4.32 -0.30 -12.55
N ILE A 147 -4.61 0.39 -11.44
CA ILE A 147 -5.17 -0.24 -10.23
C ILE A 147 -6.53 -0.88 -10.55
N ILE A 148 -7.41 -0.20 -11.29
CA ILE A 148 -8.71 -0.77 -11.69
C ILE A 148 -8.51 -2.05 -12.50
N ILE A 149 -7.59 -2.04 -13.47
CA ILE A 149 -7.25 -3.22 -14.27
C ILE A 149 -6.75 -4.37 -13.37
N LEU A 150 -5.82 -4.07 -12.44
CA LEU A 150 -5.28 -5.05 -11.50
C LEU A 150 -6.35 -5.65 -10.57
N GLN A 151 -7.51 -5.01 -10.41
CA GLN A 151 -8.62 -5.50 -9.58
C GLN A 151 -9.68 -6.29 -10.36
N LEU A 152 -9.60 -6.43 -11.69
CA LEU A 152 -10.59 -7.16 -12.46
C LEU A 152 -10.64 -8.65 -12.12
N PHE A 153 -9.49 -9.32 -12.05
CA PHE A 153 -9.43 -10.76 -11.72
C PHE A 153 -9.92 -11.05 -10.29
N PRO A 154 -9.45 -10.36 -9.24
CA PRO A 154 -9.92 -10.59 -7.88
C PRO A 154 -11.41 -10.30 -7.71
N LEU A 155 -11.93 -9.27 -8.42
CA LEU A 155 -13.36 -8.95 -8.43
C LEU A 155 -14.21 -10.09 -9.03
N LEU A 156 -13.67 -10.81 -10.01
CA LEU A 156 -14.33 -11.98 -10.62
C LEU A 156 -14.04 -13.30 -9.86
N GLY A 157 -13.24 -13.23 -8.79
CA GLY A 157 -12.87 -14.35 -7.93
C GLY A 157 -11.71 -15.22 -8.43
N HIS A 158 -10.85 -14.68 -9.28
CA HIS A 158 -9.71 -15.39 -9.87
C HIS A 158 -8.38 -14.82 -9.37
N ALA A 159 -7.35 -15.66 -9.35
CA ALA A 159 -5.98 -15.21 -9.12
C ALA A 159 -5.52 -14.32 -10.28
N SER A 160 -4.92 -13.17 -9.97
CA SER A 160 -4.49 -12.22 -11.00
C SER A 160 -3.19 -12.66 -11.67
N PRO A 161 -3.13 -12.64 -13.01
CA PRO A 161 -1.86 -12.61 -13.72
C PRO A 161 -1.00 -11.44 -13.23
N ARG A 162 0.32 -11.64 -13.25
CA ARG A 162 1.27 -10.58 -12.89
C ARG A 162 1.39 -9.58 -14.02
N GLY A 163 1.29 -8.30 -13.69
CA GLY A 163 1.43 -7.21 -14.66
C GLY A 163 0.13 -6.90 -15.42
N MET A 164 -0.02 -5.62 -15.77
CA MET A 164 -1.23 -5.08 -16.40
C MET A 164 -1.52 -5.72 -17.77
N LEU A 165 -0.50 -5.92 -18.62
CA LEU A 165 -0.69 -6.44 -19.98
C LEU A 165 -1.25 -7.87 -19.97
N ASN A 166 -0.69 -8.73 -19.12
CA ASN A 166 -1.14 -10.11 -18.98
C ASN A 166 -2.60 -10.19 -18.49
N ILE A 167 -3.05 -9.25 -17.66
CA ILE A 167 -4.45 -9.18 -17.23
C ILE A 167 -5.37 -8.89 -18.41
N LEU A 168 -4.99 -7.96 -19.29
CA LEU A 168 -5.80 -7.62 -20.47
C LEU A 168 -5.86 -8.78 -21.46
N GLU A 169 -4.75 -9.46 -21.70
CA GLU A 169 -4.68 -10.59 -22.64
C GLU A 169 -5.49 -11.80 -22.15
N ASN A 170 -5.52 -12.06 -20.83
CA ASN A 170 -6.14 -13.24 -20.25
C ASN A 170 -7.55 -12.99 -19.70
N LEU A 171 -8.16 -11.82 -19.98
CA LEU A 171 -9.43 -11.42 -19.36
C LEU A 171 -10.63 -12.26 -19.81
N GLY A 172 -10.55 -12.97 -20.94
CA GLY A 172 -11.66 -13.75 -21.48
C GLY A 172 -12.13 -14.90 -20.58
N ALA A 173 -11.20 -15.61 -19.93
CA ALA A 173 -11.55 -16.76 -19.09
C ALA A 173 -12.28 -16.37 -17.79
N PRO A 174 -11.82 -15.35 -17.02
CA PRO A 174 -12.55 -14.86 -15.85
C PRO A 174 -13.95 -14.34 -16.15
N LEU A 175 -14.15 -13.72 -17.32
CA LEU A 175 -15.45 -13.17 -17.73
C LEU A 175 -16.50 -14.25 -18.02
N THR A 176 -16.05 -15.45 -18.42
CA THR A 176 -16.94 -16.58 -18.71
C THR A 176 -17.21 -17.44 -17.48
N ASN A 177 -16.26 -17.51 -16.54
CA ASN A 177 -16.37 -18.33 -15.31
C ASN A 177 -16.37 -17.46 -14.05
N ILE A 178 -17.36 -16.58 -13.93
CA ILE A 178 -17.42 -15.63 -12.80
C ILE A 178 -17.76 -16.38 -11.50
N ASN A 179 -16.96 -16.18 -10.46
CA ASN A 179 -17.35 -16.56 -9.11
C ASN A 179 -18.33 -15.52 -8.56
N HIS A 180 -19.62 -15.87 -8.54
CA HIS A 180 -20.68 -14.97 -8.08
C HIS A 180 -20.51 -14.51 -6.63
N SER A 181 -19.98 -15.36 -5.75
CA SER A 181 -19.73 -15.01 -4.35
C SER A 181 -18.68 -13.90 -4.25
N ALA A 182 -17.56 -14.04 -4.98
CA ALA A 182 -16.51 -13.02 -5.02
C ALA A 182 -17.01 -11.71 -5.65
N PHE A 183 -17.78 -11.80 -6.73
CA PHE A 183 -18.36 -10.64 -7.40
C PHE A 183 -19.34 -9.88 -6.49
N LEU A 184 -20.21 -10.59 -5.77
CA LEU A 184 -21.15 -9.98 -4.81
C LEU A 184 -20.42 -9.34 -3.63
N LEU A 185 -19.39 -9.99 -3.09
CA LEU A 185 -18.59 -9.41 -2.00
C LEU A 185 -17.81 -8.18 -2.47
N GLY A 186 -17.21 -8.22 -3.65
CA GLY A 186 -16.48 -7.09 -4.23
C GLY A 186 -17.41 -5.92 -4.54
N GLY A 187 -18.53 -6.17 -5.21
CA GLY A 187 -19.58 -5.17 -5.45
C GLY A 187 -20.13 -4.60 -4.14
N GLY A 188 -20.44 -5.45 -3.16
CA GLY A 188 -20.87 -5.05 -1.83
C GLY A 188 -19.84 -4.19 -1.09
N THR A 189 -18.55 -4.52 -1.22
CA THR A 189 -17.45 -3.72 -0.66
C THR A 189 -17.44 -2.31 -1.26
N ILE A 190 -17.52 -2.20 -2.60
CA ILE A 190 -17.57 -0.90 -3.29
C ILE A 190 -18.80 -0.11 -2.84
N THR A 191 -19.97 -0.76 -2.82
CA THR A 191 -21.24 -0.15 -2.37
C THR A 191 -21.12 0.37 -0.94
N LEU A 192 -20.58 -0.42 -0.01
CA LEU A 192 -20.39 0.00 1.39
C LEU A 192 -19.41 1.18 1.50
N ILE A 193 -18.30 1.16 0.76
CA ILE A 193 -17.31 2.25 0.77
C ILE A 193 -17.95 3.59 0.38
N TYR A 194 -18.85 3.60 -0.62
CA TYR A 194 -19.51 4.81 -1.09
C TYR A 194 -20.77 5.20 -0.30
N LEU A 195 -21.61 4.25 0.12
CA LEU A 195 -22.88 4.55 0.80
C LEU A 195 -22.70 4.81 2.30
N LEU A 196 -21.83 4.08 2.98
CA LEU A 196 -21.67 4.19 4.42
C LEU A 196 -21.25 5.59 4.92
N PRO A 197 -20.33 6.33 4.25
CA PRO A 197 -19.99 7.69 4.69
C PRO A 197 -21.14 8.69 4.54
N LEU A 198 -22.18 8.37 3.75
CA LEU A 198 -23.40 9.19 3.67
C LEU A 198 -24.21 9.12 4.97
N ILE A 199 -24.11 8.00 5.71
CA ILE A 199 -24.84 7.74 6.95
C ILE A 199 -23.95 8.04 8.17
N HIS A 200 -22.68 7.61 8.14
CA HIS A 200 -21.76 7.70 9.27
C HIS A 200 -20.40 8.30 8.86
N LYS A 201 -20.18 9.58 9.17
CA LYS A 201 -18.97 10.34 8.77
C LYS A 201 -17.73 10.12 9.66
N LYS A 202 -17.90 9.56 10.85
CA LYS A 202 -16.83 9.47 11.86
C LYS A 202 -15.97 8.21 11.76
N ILE A 203 -16.45 7.17 11.09
CA ILE A 203 -15.78 5.87 11.05
C ILE A 203 -15.29 5.60 9.63
N PRO A 204 -14.03 5.17 9.44
CA PRO A 204 -13.50 4.85 8.13
C PRO A 204 -14.30 3.74 7.44
N SER A 205 -14.94 4.08 6.32
CA SER A 205 -15.81 3.15 5.59
C SER A 205 -15.05 1.94 5.05
N ILE A 206 -13.78 2.11 4.70
CA ILE A 206 -12.89 1.04 4.23
C ILE A 206 -12.75 -0.05 5.31
N LEU A 207 -12.50 0.32 6.56
CA LEU A 207 -12.35 -0.66 7.65
C LEU A 207 -13.68 -1.38 7.92
N ILE A 208 -14.80 -0.65 7.97
CA ILE A 208 -16.11 -1.28 8.19
C ILE A 208 -16.44 -2.24 7.06
N SER A 209 -16.16 -1.85 5.82
CA SER A 209 -16.39 -2.71 4.65
C SER A 209 -15.53 -3.96 4.73
N LEU A 210 -14.23 -3.83 5.06
CA LEU A 210 -13.32 -4.96 5.24
C LEU A 210 -13.83 -5.94 6.30
N ILE A 211 -14.14 -5.45 7.51
CA ILE A 211 -14.63 -6.30 8.61
C ILE A 211 -15.98 -6.91 8.26
N GLY A 212 -16.94 -6.10 7.81
CA GLY A 212 -18.31 -6.55 7.53
C GLY A 212 -18.38 -7.60 6.43
N VAL A 213 -17.70 -7.38 5.31
CA VAL A 213 -17.65 -8.32 4.19
C VAL A 213 -16.89 -9.60 4.56
N THR A 214 -15.83 -9.49 5.37
CA THR A 214 -15.13 -10.67 5.90
C THR A 214 -16.04 -11.51 6.80
N VAL A 215 -16.78 -10.87 7.73
CA VAL A 215 -17.73 -11.57 8.61
C VAL A 215 -18.82 -12.26 7.80
N ILE A 216 -19.41 -11.58 6.81
CA ILE A 216 -20.40 -12.17 5.91
C ILE A 216 -19.80 -13.37 5.16
N SER A 217 -18.63 -13.22 4.57
CA SER A 217 -17.96 -14.29 3.82
C SER A 217 -17.73 -15.54 4.68
N VAL A 218 -17.30 -15.37 5.94
CA VAL A 218 -17.05 -16.47 6.88
C VAL A 218 -18.35 -17.11 7.36
N LEU A 219 -19.36 -16.32 7.75
CA LEU A 219 -20.63 -16.84 8.27
C LEU A 219 -21.39 -17.66 7.21
N PHE A 220 -21.37 -17.21 5.96
CA PHE A 220 -22.02 -17.91 4.85
C PHE A 220 -21.11 -18.95 4.19
N SER A 221 -19.91 -19.21 4.73
CA SER A 221 -18.93 -20.16 4.19
C SER A 221 -18.68 -19.98 2.69
N MET A 222 -18.61 -18.74 2.23
CA MET A 222 -18.46 -18.43 0.81
C MET A 222 -17.09 -18.91 0.28
N GLU A 223 -17.12 -19.59 -0.87
CA GLU A 223 -15.93 -20.04 -1.60
C GLU A 223 -15.35 -18.87 -2.39
N VAL A 224 -14.45 -18.12 -1.76
CA VAL A 224 -13.75 -16.99 -2.38
C VAL A 224 -12.26 -17.05 -2.05
N PRO A 225 -11.38 -16.50 -2.89
CA PRO A 225 -9.96 -16.37 -2.56
C PRO A 225 -9.79 -15.63 -1.22
N ARG A 226 -9.03 -16.21 -0.29
CA ARG A 226 -8.79 -15.65 1.04
C ARG A 226 -7.35 -15.22 1.20
N ILE A 227 -7.15 -14.15 1.95
CA ILE A 227 -5.82 -13.81 2.47
C ILE A 227 -5.48 -14.90 3.50
N GLY A 228 -4.32 -15.54 3.32
CA GLY A 228 -3.83 -16.58 4.22
C GLY A 228 -3.46 -16.07 5.60
N VAL A 229 -2.84 -16.93 6.40
CA VAL A 229 -2.34 -16.55 7.73
C VAL A 229 -1.22 -15.54 7.57
N ILE A 230 -1.36 -14.39 8.23
CA ILE A 230 -0.30 -13.38 8.31
C ILE A 230 0.60 -13.77 9.49
N PRO A 231 1.93 -13.94 9.28
CA PRO A 231 2.83 -14.31 10.36
C PRO A 231 2.78 -13.31 11.51
N THR A 232 2.74 -13.83 12.74
CA THR A 232 2.82 -13.03 13.95
C THR A 232 4.27 -12.93 14.39
N GLY A 233 4.88 -11.75 14.29
CA GLY A 233 6.25 -11.52 14.75
C GLY A 233 6.90 -10.30 14.11
N ILE A 234 8.18 -10.08 14.45
CA ILE A 234 9.03 -9.15 13.70
C ILE A 234 9.68 -9.97 12.57
N PRO A 235 9.64 -9.49 11.31
CA PRO A 235 10.25 -10.22 10.21
C PRO A 235 11.77 -10.35 10.45
N PRO A 236 12.38 -11.51 10.19
CA PRO A 236 13.82 -11.67 10.35
C PRO A 236 14.56 -10.75 9.37
N PHE A 237 15.64 -10.12 9.83
CA PHE A 237 16.48 -9.30 8.96
C PHE A 237 17.20 -10.18 7.93
N GLN A 238 16.82 -10.04 6.67
CA GLN A 238 17.35 -10.84 5.56
C GLN A 238 18.61 -10.20 4.91
N ILE A 239 19.55 -9.70 5.72
CA ILE A 239 20.80 -9.10 5.18
C ILE A 239 21.58 -10.13 4.35
N GLY A 240 21.55 -11.40 4.75
CA GLY A 240 22.17 -12.49 3.99
C GLY A 240 21.57 -12.69 2.59
N THR A 241 20.29 -12.34 2.37
CA THR A 241 19.65 -12.43 1.06
C THR A 241 20.20 -11.38 0.10
N LEU A 242 20.56 -10.18 0.59
CA LEU A 242 21.21 -9.15 -0.23
C LEU A 242 22.61 -9.58 -0.71
N LEU A 243 23.33 -10.35 0.12
CA LEU A 243 24.67 -10.85 -0.20
C LEU A 243 24.66 -12.05 -1.16
N ARG A 244 23.50 -12.67 -1.39
CA ARG A 244 23.30 -13.77 -2.35
C ARG A 244 23.05 -13.29 -3.78
N LEU A 245 23.24 -12.00 -4.05
CA LEU A 245 23.42 -11.47 -5.40
C LEU A 245 24.78 -11.94 -5.96
N GLU A 246 24.92 -13.26 -6.14
CA GLU A 246 25.96 -13.80 -6.99
C GLU A 246 25.45 -13.74 -8.43
N MET A 247 26.27 -13.20 -9.32
CA MET A 247 26.00 -13.06 -10.76
C MET A 247 25.88 -14.42 -11.44
#